data_AF-A0A086WFJ4-F1
#
_entry.id   AF-A0A086WFJ4-F1
#
_cell.length_a   1.000
_cell.length_b   1.000
_cell.length_c   1.000
_cell.angle_alpha   90.00
_cell.angle_beta   90.00
_cell.angle_gamma   90.00
#
_symmetry.space_group_name_H-M   'P 1'
#
loop_
_entity.id
_entity.type
_entity.pdbx_description
1 polymer ?
#
loop_
_entity_poly.entity_id
_entity_poly.type
_entity_poly.pdbx_seq_one_letter_code
_entity_poly.pdbx_strand_id
1 'polypeptide(L)'
;MAGAARAQVSTPIDEGLAQHLLNRLGYGPSPGELARVRAMGVQAYVDSQLAPPPMPPRLEERLRALSGPDAHGEEALLRAIASPRQLEEVLVGFWLQHFREGDAAGRVVRPHVLGSYAGLGAALGKRGGEGAAMQALVRHFVTAPSANLQRSVARVWESTRGDQRAVLRRLLTSPEFLARSQWNGKEKDALRFVSSAVRASGLVVENVAPLMPFVRGPLSDKERAEFVERLAGGRLALAPVRPHEYASSAPPLRAIEAAQGSVSQPGPVLMTAPTPSAVAMAAARGQPADPVRLREQLQNQEFLRY
;
A
#
# COMPACT_ATOMS: atom_id res chain seq x y z
N MET A 1 -2.83 14.68 39.84
CA MET A 1 -4.03 13.89 39.46
C MET A 1 -3.99 13.65 37.97
N ALA A 2 -3.68 12.42 37.55
CA ALA A 2 -3.61 12.06 36.14
C ALA A 2 -5.01 11.72 35.63
N GLY A 3 -5.54 12.55 34.72
CA GLY A 3 -6.78 12.26 34.02
C GLY A 3 -6.57 11.10 33.06
N ALA A 4 -7.11 9.94 33.39
CA ALA A 4 -7.25 8.85 32.43
C ALA A 4 -8.10 9.36 31.25
N ALA A 5 -7.44 9.62 30.12
CA ALA A 5 -8.12 9.90 28.86
C ALA A 5 -9.00 8.70 28.56
N ARG A 6 -10.32 8.84 28.78
CA ARG A 6 -11.31 7.88 28.33
C ARG A 6 -11.08 7.71 26.83
N ALA A 7 -10.60 6.53 26.42
CA ALA A 7 -10.61 6.13 25.02
C ALA A 7 -12.06 6.28 24.55
N GLN A 8 -12.33 7.32 23.76
CA GLN A 8 -13.62 7.47 23.11
C GLN A 8 -13.79 6.23 22.23
N VAL A 9 -14.72 5.36 22.61
CA VAL A 9 -15.12 4.23 21.78
C VAL A 9 -15.67 4.85 20.51
N SER A 10 -14.92 4.75 19.41
CA SER A 10 -15.38 5.24 18.11
C SER A 10 -16.58 4.39 17.69
N THR A 11 -17.66 5.05 17.28
CA THR A 11 -18.82 4.35 16.72
C THR A 11 -18.35 3.59 15.48
N PRO A 12 -18.59 2.26 15.39
CA PRO A 12 -18.23 1.50 14.21
C PRO A 12 -18.89 2.09 12.97
N ILE A 13 -18.11 2.21 11.90
CA ILE A 13 -18.64 2.70 10.62
C ILE A 13 -19.23 1.54 9.80
N ASP A 14 -20.09 1.89 8.85
CA ASP A 14 -20.66 0.90 7.93
C ASP A 14 -19.58 0.32 7.00
N GLU A 15 -19.87 -0.84 6.45
CA GLU A 15 -18.92 -1.59 5.62
C GLU A 15 -18.59 -0.88 4.30
N GLY A 16 -19.57 -0.21 3.69
CA GLY A 16 -19.36 0.54 2.46
C GLY A 16 -18.42 1.73 2.67
N LEU A 17 -18.54 2.43 3.81
CA LEU A 17 -17.63 3.51 4.15
C LEU A 17 -16.21 2.98 4.43
N ALA A 18 -16.08 1.85 5.14
CA ALA A 18 -14.77 1.23 5.35
C ALA A 18 -14.12 0.78 4.03
N GLN A 19 -14.91 0.20 3.12
CA GLN A 19 -14.47 -0.17 1.77
C GLN A 19 -14.03 1.05 0.97
N HIS A 20 -14.80 2.15 1.01
CA HIS A 20 -14.44 3.41 0.38
C HIS A 20 -13.09 3.93 0.90
N LEU A 21 -12.90 3.96 2.23
CA LEU A 21 -11.63 4.41 2.82
C LEU A 21 -10.44 3.55 2.37
N LEU A 22 -10.57 2.22 2.38
CA LEU A 22 -9.52 1.28 1.95
C LEU A 22 -9.22 1.42 0.44
N ASN A 23 -10.23 1.72 -0.36
CA ASN A 23 -10.11 1.95 -1.80
C ASN A 23 -9.47 3.30 -2.14
N ARG A 24 -9.81 4.37 -1.42
CA ARG A 24 -9.36 5.74 -1.72
C ARG A 24 -8.03 6.10 -1.09
N LEU A 25 -7.75 5.60 0.13
CA LEU A 25 -6.48 5.84 0.84
C LEU A 25 -5.49 4.70 0.61
N GLY A 26 -5.84 3.68 -0.17
CA GLY A 26 -4.96 2.57 -0.47
C GLY A 26 -5.39 1.83 -1.72
N TYR A 27 -5.17 0.52 -1.71
CA TYR A 27 -5.42 -0.35 -2.85
C TYR A 27 -6.48 -1.41 -2.53
N GLY A 28 -7.47 -1.06 -1.72
CA GLY A 28 -8.54 -1.97 -1.30
C GLY A 28 -8.16 -2.90 -0.14
N PRO A 29 -9.13 -3.66 0.38
CA PRO A 29 -8.97 -4.48 1.57
C PRO A 29 -8.17 -5.75 1.30
N SER A 30 -7.34 -6.12 2.27
CA SER A 30 -6.92 -7.51 2.49
C SER A 30 -7.92 -8.20 3.45
N PRO A 31 -7.93 -9.54 3.54
CA PRO A 31 -8.76 -10.26 4.51
C PRO A 31 -8.65 -9.67 5.93
N GLY A 32 -9.80 -9.39 6.55
CA GLY A 32 -9.88 -8.82 7.90
C GLY A 32 -9.76 -7.29 7.99
N GLU A 33 -9.28 -6.59 6.96
CA GLU A 33 -9.09 -5.14 7.04
C GLU A 33 -10.40 -4.35 7.06
N LEU A 34 -11.45 -4.83 6.40
CA LEU A 34 -12.78 -4.22 6.48
C LEU A 34 -13.26 -4.20 7.94
N ALA A 35 -13.21 -5.34 8.63
CA ALA A 35 -13.61 -5.42 10.04
C ALA A 35 -12.76 -4.51 10.92
N ARG A 36 -11.43 -4.47 10.69
CA ARG A 36 -10.51 -3.58 11.41
C ARG A 36 -10.87 -2.11 11.22
N VAL A 37 -11.04 -1.64 9.98
CA VAL A 37 -11.33 -0.23 9.69
C VAL A 37 -12.73 0.17 10.18
N ARG A 38 -13.71 -0.73 10.08
CA ARG A 38 -15.04 -0.54 10.67
C ARG A 38 -14.95 -0.28 12.17
N ALA A 39 -14.19 -1.09 12.89
CA ALA A 39 -13.99 -0.95 14.34
C ALA A 39 -13.16 0.31 14.71
N MET A 40 -12.19 0.70 13.89
CA MET A 40 -11.40 1.91 14.13
C MET A 40 -12.22 3.20 13.94
N GLY A 41 -13.06 3.24 12.90
CA GLY A 41 -13.77 4.44 12.46
C GLY A 41 -12.89 5.38 11.61
N VAL A 42 -13.52 6.39 11.01
CA VAL A 42 -12.90 7.28 10.01
C VAL A 42 -11.66 8.00 10.56
N GLN A 43 -11.80 8.69 11.70
CA GLN A 43 -10.73 9.56 12.23
C GLN A 43 -9.46 8.76 12.55
N ALA A 44 -9.60 7.69 13.33
CA ALA A 44 -8.46 6.84 13.70
C ALA A 44 -7.80 6.18 12.48
N TYR A 45 -8.58 5.77 11.48
CA TYR A 45 -8.02 5.20 10.25
C TYR A 45 -7.25 6.24 9.45
N VAL A 46 -7.82 7.44 9.23
CA VAL A 46 -7.14 8.54 8.52
C VAL A 46 -5.85 8.93 9.24
N ASP A 47 -5.89 9.12 10.56
CA ASP A 47 -4.70 9.46 11.34
C ASP A 47 -3.62 8.38 11.24
N SER A 48 -4.00 7.10 11.24
CA SER A 48 -3.05 5.99 11.04
C SER A 48 -2.35 6.02 9.68
N GLN A 49 -2.98 6.58 8.65
CA GLN A 49 -2.40 6.74 7.32
C GLN A 49 -1.55 8.01 7.18
N LEU A 50 -1.84 9.05 7.98
CA LEU A 50 -1.07 10.29 8.01
C LEU A 50 0.17 10.22 8.92
N ALA A 51 0.15 9.30 9.88
CA ALA A 51 1.28 8.97 10.75
C ALA A 51 1.49 7.45 10.78
N PRO A 52 1.91 6.84 9.67
CA PRO A 52 1.98 5.39 9.58
C PRO A 52 3.13 4.81 10.42
N PRO A 53 2.99 3.56 10.90
CA PRO A 53 4.04 2.90 11.67
C PRO A 53 5.32 2.71 10.83
N PRO A 54 6.48 2.49 11.46
CA PRO A 54 7.71 2.10 10.76
C PRO A 54 7.46 0.95 9.78
N MET A 55 8.19 0.93 8.68
CA MET A 55 8.05 -0.15 7.70
C MET A 55 8.46 -1.48 8.34
N PRO A 56 7.75 -2.60 8.07
CA PRO A 56 8.15 -3.90 8.57
C PRO A 56 9.58 -4.25 8.11
N PRO A 57 10.49 -4.71 8.99
CA PRO A 57 11.90 -4.96 8.63
C PRO A 57 12.08 -5.90 7.44
N ARG A 58 11.27 -6.96 7.35
CA ARG A 58 11.29 -7.90 6.22
C ARG A 58 10.94 -7.22 4.89
N LEU A 59 10.02 -6.27 4.90
CA LEU A 59 9.65 -5.50 3.72
C LEU A 59 10.78 -4.52 3.35
N GLU A 60 11.40 -3.86 4.34
CA GLU A 60 12.57 -2.99 4.09
C GLU A 60 13.76 -3.75 3.49
N GLU A 61 14.06 -4.94 3.99
CA GLU A 61 15.08 -5.83 3.43
C GLU A 61 14.77 -6.19 1.98
N ARG A 62 13.52 -6.56 1.69
CA ARG A 62 13.09 -6.89 0.32
C ARG A 62 13.23 -5.70 -0.62
N LEU A 63 12.79 -4.52 -0.20
CA LEU A 63 12.88 -3.30 -1.00
C LEU A 63 14.34 -2.92 -1.31
N ARG A 64 15.26 -3.13 -0.37
CA ARG A 64 16.70 -2.93 -0.59
C ARG A 64 17.31 -3.94 -1.55
N ALA A 65 16.75 -5.14 -1.63
CA ALA A 65 17.23 -6.19 -2.52
C ALA A 65 16.76 -6.03 -3.98
N LEU A 66 15.74 -5.20 -4.24
CA LEU A 66 15.22 -4.96 -5.59
C LEU A 66 16.31 -4.36 -6.49
N SER A 67 16.54 -5.02 -7.61
CA SER A 67 17.58 -4.70 -8.58
C SER A 67 17.08 -5.01 -10.00
N GLY A 68 17.72 -4.43 -11.01
CA GLY A 68 17.34 -4.65 -12.41
C GLY A 68 16.45 -3.54 -13.00
N PRO A 69 16.05 -3.68 -14.26
CA PRO A 69 15.41 -2.61 -15.03
C PRO A 69 14.04 -2.20 -14.49
N ASP A 70 13.29 -3.12 -13.87
CA ASP A 70 11.96 -2.86 -13.32
C ASP A 70 11.97 -2.50 -11.83
N ALA A 71 13.15 -2.37 -11.19
CA ALA A 71 13.27 -2.25 -9.74
C ALA A 71 12.42 -1.12 -9.12
N HIS A 72 12.24 0.00 -9.82
CA HIS A 72 11.41 1.12 -9.35
C HIS A 72 9.91 0.80 -9.40
N GLY A 73 9.45 0.15 -10.47
CA GLY A 73 8.07 -0.31 -10.60
C GLY A 73 7.75 -1.45 -9.63
N GLU A 74 8.69 -2.39 -9.46
CA GLU A 74 8.60 -3.45 -8.46
C GLU A 74 8.54 -2.89 -7.03
N GLU A 75 9.34 -1.86 -6.71
CA GLU A 75 9.28 -1.17 -5.43
C GLU A 75 7.89 -0.55 -5.19
N ALA A 76 7.35 0.18 -6.17
CA ALA A 76 6.03 0.78 -6.06
C ALA A 76 4.93 -0.28 -5.86
N LEU A 77 4.97 -1.37 -6.63
CA LEU A 77 3.99 -2.45 -6.55
C LEU A 77 4.08 -3.21 -5.22
N LEU A 78 5.29 -3.54 -4.76
CA LEU A 78 5.48 -4.24 -3.50
C LEU A 78 4.99 -3.39 -2.31
N ARG A 79 5.24 -2.08 -2.34
CA ARG A 79 4.71 -1.15 -1.32
C ARG A 79 3.19 -1.04 -1.41
N ALA A 80 2.61 -0.93 -2.60
CA ALA A 80 1.16 -0.87 -2.78
C ALA A 80 0.44 -2.11 -2.19
N ILE A 81 1.04 -3.29 -2.37
CA ILE A 81 0.50 -4.57 -1.89
C ILE A 81 0.70 -4.76 -0.39
N ALA A 82 1.95 -4.64 0.09
CA ALA A 82 2.37 -5.16 1.39
C ALA A 82 2.64 -4.09 2.47
N SER A 83 2.73 -2.81 2.09
CA SER A 83 3.03 -1.73 3.04
C SER A 83 1.80 -1.34 3.86
N PRO A 84 1.95 -1.05 5.16
CA PRO A 84 0.89 -0.38 5.94
C PRO A 84 0.71 1.10 5.55
N ARG A 85 1.60 1.64 4.70
CA ARG A 85 1.69 3.04 4.29
C ARG A 85 1.01 3.29 2.94
N GLN A 86 -0.19 2.75 2.73
CA GLN A 86 -0.79 2.75 1.40
C GLN A 86 -1.12 4.17 0.90
N LEU A 87 -1.51 5.07 1.80
CA LEU A 87 -1.76 6.47 1.43
C LEU A 87 -0.49 7.15 0.92
N GLU A 88 0.69 6.83 1.47
CA GLU A 88 1.96 7.35 0.96
C GLU A 88 2.15 6.96 -0.51
N GLU A 89 1.93 5.69 -0.88
CA GLU A 89 2.10 5.26 -2.28
C GLU A 89 1.03 5.81 -3.22
N VAL A 90 -0.21 5.98 -2.75
CA VAL A 90 -1.24 6.69 -3.53
C VAL A 90 -0.78 8.13 -3.83
N LEU A 91 -0.21 8.81 -2.84
CA LEU A 91 0.32 10.18 -3.00
C LEU A 91 1.57 10.22 -3.86
N VAL A 92 2.47 9.24 -3.77
CA VAL A 92 3.65 9.14 -4.65
C VAL A 92 3.18 9.08 -6.11
N GLY A 93 2.28 8.17 -6.45
CA GLY A 93 1.74 8.06 -7.81
C GLY A 93 1.08 9.37 -8.27
N PHE A 94 0.29 9.99 -7.40
CA PHE A 94 -0.33 11.30 -7.69
C PHE A 94 0.72 12.38 -7.98
N TRP A 95 1.76 12.51 -7.16
CA TRP A 95 2.77 13.56 -7.32
C TRP A 95 3.68 13.32 -8.53
N LEU A 96 4.05 12.07 -8.80
CA LEU A 96 4.78 11.72 -10.02
C LEU A 96 3.97 12.11 -11.26
N GLN A 97 2.67 11.79 -11.29
CA GLN A 97 1.79 12.19 -12.37
C GLN A 97 1.66 13.72 -12.48
N HIS A 98 1.45 14.41 -11.36
CA HIS A 98 1.26 15.86 -11.33
C HIS A 98 2.49 16.61 -11.87
N PHE A 99 3.68 16.18 -11.49
CA PHE A 99 4.94 16.79 -11.92
C PHE A 99 5.52 16.20 -13.22
N ARG A 100 4.84 15.19 -13.80
CA ARG A 100 5.27 14.45 -15.00
C ARG A 100 6.64 13.78 -14.81
N GLU A 101 6.86 13.22 -13.63
CA GLU A 101 8.06 12.46 -13.28
C GLU A 101 7.84 10.96 -13.48
N GLY A 102 8.91 10.23 -13.80
CA GLY A 102 8.88 8.77 -13.93
C GLY A 102 9.10 8.05 -12.60
N ASP A 103 8.94 6.72 -12.60
CA ASP A 103 8.98 5.87 -11.40
C ASP A 103 10.28 5.99 -10.59
N ALA A 104 11.41 6.29 -11.25
CA ALA A 104 12.70 6.49 -10.59
C ALA A 104 12.66 7.63 -9.55
N ALA A 105 11.88 8.68 -9.80
CA ALA A 105 11.70 9.79 -8.87
C ALA A 105 10.91 9.39 -7.61
N GLY A 106 10.24 8.23 -7.60
CA GLY A 106 9.47 7.75 -6.45
C GLY A 106 10.30 7.65 -5.17
N ARG A 107 11.59 7.26 -5.25
CA ARG A 107 12.49 7.23 -4.09
C ARG A 107 12.79 8.62 -3.52
N VAL A 108 12.87 9.63 -4.39
CA VAL A 108 13.07 11.03 -4.01
C VAL A 108 11.79 11.60 -3.39
N VAL A 109 10.64 11.24 -3.92
CA VAL A 109 9.33 11.77 -3.51
C VAL A 109 8.87 11.22 -2.16
N ARG A 110 9.01 9.91 -1.91
CA ARG A 110 8.50 9.21 -0.72
C ARG A 110 8.81 9.88 0.62
N PRO A 111 10.05 10.33 0.92
CA PRO A 111 10.34 11.00 2.19
C PRO A 111 9.56 12.31 2.41
N HIS A 112 9.04 12.92 1.34
CA HIS A 112 8.43 14.25 1.36
C HIS A 112 6.91 14.24 1.14
N VAL A 113 6.27 13.12 0.74
CA VAL A 113 4.84 13.10 0.37
C VAL A 113 3.87 13.49 1.47
N LEU A 114 4.23 13.23 2.74
CA LEU A 114 3.47 13.66 3.91
C LEU A 114 4.10 14.89 4.60
N GLY A 115 5.14 15.48 4.00
CA GLY A 115 5.81 16.69 4.48
C GLY A 115 5.15 17.98 3.99
N SER A 116 5.93 19.03 3.77
CA SER A 116 5.45 20.26 3.15
C SER A 116 5.53 20.19 1.62
N TYR A 117 4.61 20.87 0.93
CA TYR A 117 4.65 21.02 -0.53
C TYR A 117 5.98 21.64 -0.99
N ALA A 118 6.46 22.66 -0.27
CA ALA A 118 7.75 23.28 -0.57
C ALA A 118 8.92 22.28 -0.48
N GLY A 119 8.92 21.39 0.52
CA GLY A 119 9.94 20.35 0.67
C GLY A 119 9.87 19.32 -0.46
N LEU A 120 8.67 18.90 -0.84
CA LEU A 120 8.46 18.01 -1.98
C LEU A 120 8.92 18.65 -3.30
N GLY A 121 8.54 19.89 -3.56
CA GLY A 121 8.96 20.64 -4.73
C GLY A 121 10.48 20.80 -4.79
N ALA A 122 11.12 21.15 -3.67
CA ALA A 122 12.57 21.27 -3.57
C ALA A 122 13.28 19.96 -3.91
N ALA A 123 12.80 18.82 -3.41
CA ALA A 123 13.36 17.50 -3.71
C ALA A 123 13.30 17.16 -5.21
N LEU A 124 12.27 17.64 -5.91
CA LEU A 124 12.09 17.47 -7.36
C LEU A 124 12.65 18.63 -8.22
N GLY A 125 13.27 19.64 -7.60
CA GLY A 125 13.70 20.84 -8.31
C GLY A 125 12.55 21.68 -8.90
N LYS A 126 11.32 21.54 -8.39
CA LYS A 126 10.12 22.27 -8.82
C LYS A 126 9.84 23.44 -7.87
N ARG A 127 9.27 24.52 -8.41
CA ARG A 127 8.87 25.72 -7.65
C ARG A 127 7.54 26.27 -8.15
N GLY A 128 6.79 26.91 -7.25
CA GLY A 128 5.50 27.51 -7.57
C GLY A 128 4.39 26.49 -7.79
N GLY A 129 3.28 26.95 -8.39
CA GLY A 129 2.14 26.11 -8.72
C GLY A 129 1.30 25.64 -7.53
N GLU A 130 1.51 26.19 -6.32
CA GLU A 130 0.88 25.69 -5.09
C GLU A 130 -0.65 25.64 -5.18
N GLY A 131 -1.28 26.70 -5.70
CA GLY A 131 -2.73 26.74 -5.86
C GLY A 131 -3.23 25.66 -6.82
N ALA A 132 -2.52 25.43 -7.93
CA ALA A 132 -2.87 24.38 -8.89
C ALA A 132 -2.66 22.98 -8.30
N ALA A 133 -1.58 22.77 -7.56
CA ALA A 133 -1.28 21.52 -6.85
C ALA A 133 -2.33 21.21 -5.78
N MET A 134 -2.68 22.19 -4.94
CA MET A 134 -3.72 22.06 -3.93
C MET A 134 -5.07 21.70 -4.58
N GLN A 135 -5.47 22.42 -5.63
CA GLN A 135 -6.72 22.12 -6.33
C GLN A 135 -6.70 20.73 -6.99
N ALA A 136 -5.57 20.32 -7.57
CA ALA A 136 -5.40 18.99 -8.13
C ALA A 136 -5.52 17.90 -7.06
N LEU A 137 -4.95 18.12 -5.87
CA LEU A 137 -5.05 17.19 -4.74
C LEU A 137 -6.50 17.06 -4.25
N VAL A 138 -7.22 18.17 -4.12
CA VAL A 138 -8.65 18.16 -3.74
C VAL A 138 -9.47 17.38 -4.77
N ARG A 139 -9.27 17.65 -6.07
CA ARG A 139 -9.96 16.92 -7.17
C ARG A 139 -9.53 15.45 -7.28
N HIS A 140 -8.32 15.12 -6.83
CA HIS A 140 -7.86 13.75 -6.76
C HIS A 140 -8.68 12.96 -5.75
N PHE A 141 -9.07 13.54 -4.60
CA PHE A 141 -9.84 12.85 -3.58
C PHE A 141 -11.35 13.00 -3.71
N VAL A 142 -11.84 14.16 -4.13
CA VAL A 142 -13.27 14.50 -4.23
C VAL A 142 -13.62 14.92 -5.65
N THR A 143 -14.50 14.16 -6.29
CA THR A 143 -15.11 14.53 -7.57
C THR A 143 -16.10 15.67 -7.35
N ALA A 144 -15.98 16.74 -8.15
CA ALA A 144 -16.78 17.97 -8.04
C ALA A 144 -16.76 18.60 -6.62
N PRO A 145 -15.58 19.03 -6.12
CA PRO A 145 -15.44 19.53 -4.76
C PRO A 145 -16.20 20.84 -4.54
N SER A 146 -16.93 20.95 -3.42
CA SER A 146 -17.68 22.15 -3.07
C SER A 146 -16.78 23.37 -2.91
N ALA A 147 -17.30 24.58 -3.18
CA ALA A 147 -16.57 25.82 -2.93
C ALA A 147 -16.22 26.01 -1.44
N ASN A 148 -16.99 25.40 -0.53
CA ASN A 148 -16.70 25.44 0.90
C ASN A 148 -15.50 24.55 1.26
N LEU A 149 -15.45 23.32 0.75
CA LEU A 149 -14.31 22.42 0.92
C LEU A 149 -13.04 23.05 0.36
N GLN A 150 -13.10 23.57 -0.87
CA GLN A 150 -11.95 24.21 -1.52
C GLN A 150 -11.40 25.38 -0.68
N ARG A 151 -12.27 26.30 -0.22
CA ARG A 151 -11.86 27.41 0.66
C ARG A 151 -11.30 26.91 2.00
N SER A 152 -11.87 25.84 2.55
CA SER A 152 -11.38 25.30 3.81
C SER A 152 -10.00 24.65 3.68
N VAL A 153 -9.75 23.92 2.59
CA VAL A 153 -8.45 23.32 2.32
C VAL A 153 -7.43 24.40 2.02
N ALA A 154 -7.79 25.44 1.24
CA ALA A 154 -6.93 26.59 0.96
C ALA A 154 -6.45 27.29 2.24
N ARG A 155 -7.36 27.55 3.20
CA ARG A 155 -6.97 28.13 4.50
C ARG A 155 -5.96 27.27 5.25
N VAL A 156 -6.13 25.94 5.26
CA VAL A 156 -5.18 25.02 5.90
C VAL A 156 -3.84 25.04 5.17
N TRP A 157 -3.87 25.03 3.84
CA TRP A 157 -2.66 25.13 3.02
C TRP A 157 -1.87 26.40 3.32
N GLU A 158 -2.51 27.56 3.29
CA GLU A 158 -1.87 28.86 3.54
C GLU A 158 -1.28 28.95 4.95
N SER A 159 -2.05 28.58 5.98
CA SER A 159 -1.64 28.66 7.38
C SER A 159 -0.52 27.68 7.75
N THR A 160 -0.41 26.54 7.03
CA THR A 160 0.60 25.52 7.30
C THR A 160 1.75 25.52 6.29
N ARG A 161 1.73 26.43 5.31
CA ARG A 161 2.66 26.45 4.17
C ARG A 161 2.70 25.10 3.43
N GLY A 162 1.51 24.55 3.18
CA GLY A 162 1.31 23.33 2.40
C GLY A 162 1.73 22.04 3.11
N ASP A 163 1.58 21.95 4.44
CA ASP A 163 1.76 20.70 5.18
C ASP A 163 0.72 19.67 4.73
N GLN A 164 1.19 18.60 4.10
CA GLN A 164 0.34 17.59 3.48
C GLN A 164 -0.48 16.83 4.53
N ARG A 165 0.06 16.58 5.74
CA ARG A 165 -0.72 15.90 6.80
C ARG A 165 -1.90 16.75 7.25
N ALA A 166 -1.70 18.04 7.47
CA ALA A 166 -2.76 18.96 7.85
C ALA A 166 -3.83 19.07 6.75
N VAL A 167 -3.39 19.24 5.50
CA VAL A 167 -4.26 19.35 4.32
C VAL A 167 -5.08 18.07 4.11
N LEU A 168 -4.42 16.91 4.11
CA LEU A 168 -5.08 15.61 3.92
C LEU A 168 -6.01 15.27 5.07
N ARG A 169 -5.64 15.58 6.32
CA ARG A 169 -6.56 15.41 7.46
C ARG A 169 -7.85 16.20 7.22
N ARG A 170 -7.76 17.46 6.81
CA ARG A 170 -8.94 18.28 6.55
C ARG A 170 -9.80 17.74 5.40
N LEU A 171 -9.15 17.24 4.35
CA LEU A 171 -9.79 16.73 3.14
C LEU A 171 -10.46 15.37 3.35
N LEU A 172 -9.72 14.40 3.91
CA LEU A 172 -10.10 12.99 4.04
C LEU A 172 -11.11 12.73 5.17
N THR A 173 -11.40 13.74 6.00
CA THR A 173 -12.47 13.69 7.00
C THR A 173 -13.63 14.65 6.67
N SER A 174 -13.67 15.19 5.46
CA SER A 174 -14.74 16.11 5.04
C SER A 174 -16.03 15.36 4.70
N PRO A 175 -17.21 15.96 4.92
CA PRO A 175 -18.49 15.38 4.50
C PRO A 175 -18.53 15.06 3.00
N GLU A 176 -17.92 15.91 2.17
CA GLU A 176 -17.86 15.71 0.73
C GLU A 176 -17.05 14.47 0.34
N PHE A 177 -15.92 14.21 0.99
CA PHE A 177 -15.14 13.00 0.75
C PHE A 177 -15.88 11.74 1.22
N LEU A 178 -16.51 11.79 2.39
CA LEU A 178 -17.18 10.64 2.99
C LEU A 178 -18.56 10.34 2.37
N ALA A 179 -19.07 11.23 1.50
CA ALA A 179 -20.38 11.09 0.89
C ALA A 179 -20.48 9.84 0.02
N ARG A 180 -21.63 9.15 0.08
CA ARG A 180 -21.90 7.96 -0.74
C ARG A 180 -21.78 8.21 -2.25
N SER A 181 -22.02 9.44 -2.71
CA SER A 181 -21.84 9.82 -4.12
C SER A 181 -20.39 9.75 -4.59
N GLN A 182 -19.41 9.68 -3.69
CA GLN A 182 -18.00 9.49 -4.02
C GLN A 182 -17.58 8.02 -4.11
N TRP A 183 -18.43 7.08 -3.67
CA TRP A 183 -18.06 5.68 -3.59
C TRP A 183 -18.03 5.05 -4.98
N ASN A 184 -16.96 4.30 -5.29
CA ASN A 184 -16.78 3.63 -6.59
C ASN A 184 -16.93 4.58 -7.79
N GLY A 185 -16.59 5.85 -7.60
CA GLY A 185 -16.70 6.89 -8.62
C GLY A 185 -15.58 6.84 -9.66
N LYS A 186 -14.48 6.12 -9.39
CA LYS A 186 -13.31 6.03 -10.27
C LYS A 186 -13.07 4.60 -10.73
N GLU A 187 -12.46 4.44 -11.89
CA GLU A 187 -12.06 3.14 -12.44
C GLU A 187 -10.60 2.85 -12.13
N LYS A 188 -10.32 1.63 -11.68
CA LYS A 188 -8.96 1.19 -11.34
C LYS A 188 -8.12 1.12 -12.61
N ASP A 189 -6.97 1.79 -12.59
CA ASP A 189 -5.91 1.52 -13.57
C ASP A 189 -5.28 0.14 -13.32
N ALA A 190 -4.36 -0.26 -14.20
CA ALA A 190 -3.72 -1.57 -14.13
C ALA A 190 -3.00 -1.81 -12.79
N LEU A 191 -2.20 -0.84 -12.32
CA LEU A 191 -1.50 -0.92 -11.04
C LEU A 191 -2.46 -1.13 -9.88
N ARG A 192 -3.54 -0.34 -9.82
CA ARG A 192 -4.53 -0.40 -8.75
C ARG A 192 -5.36 -1.67 -8.80
N PHE A 193 -5.72 -2.14 -9.99
CA PHE A 193 -6.43 -3.40 -10.17
C PHE A 193 -5.58 -4.58 -9.69
N VAL A 194 -4.34 -4.70 -10.17
CA VAL A 194 -3.42 -5.78 -9.78
C VAL A 194 -3.14 -5.74 -8.28
N SER A 195 -2.82 -4.57 -7.73
CA SER A 195 -2.55 -4.41 -6.28
C SER A 195 -3.77 -4.81 -5.45
N SER A 196 -4.98 -4.36 -5.86
CA SER A 196 -6.21 -4.68 -5.16
C SER A 196 -6.58 -6.15 -5.23
N ALA A 197 -6.34 -6.80 -6.37
CA ALA A 197 -6.63 -8.21 -6.56
C ALA A 197 -5.71 -9.09 -5.70
N VAL A 198 -4.41 -8.78 -5.71
CA VAL A 198 -3.43 -9.47 -4.86
C VAL A 198 -3.77 -9.30 -3.39
N ARG A 199 -4.13 -8.09 -2.95
CA ARG A 199 -4.54 -7.84 -1.55
C ARG A 199 -5.80 -8.61 -1.17
N ALA A 200 -6.82 -8.58 -2.02
CA ALA A 200 -8.06 -9.32 -1.81
C ALA A 200 -7.84 -10.83 -1.69
N SER A 201 -6.84 -11.37 -2.41
CA SER A 201 -6.49 -12.81 -2.33
C SER A 201 -5.93 -13.25 -0.98
N GLY A 202 -5.39 -12.32 -0.16
CA GLY A 202 -4.71 -12.64 1.09
C GLY A 202 -3.35 -13.35 0.91
N LEU A 203 -2.85 -13.49 -0.31
CA LEU A 203 -1.57 -14.12 -0.59
C LEU A 203 -0.41 -13.28 -0.05
N VAL A 204 0.56 -13.97 0.55
CA VAL A 204 1.84 -13.35 0.90
C VAL A 204 2.67 -13.21 -0.37
N VAL A 205 3.00 -11.97 -0.73
CA VAL A 205 3.81 -11.68 -1.91
C VAL A 205 5.22 -11.28 -1.49
N GLU A 206 6.19 -12.09 -1.90
CA GLU A 206 7.61 -11.83 -1.71
C GLU A 206 8.34 -11.55 -3.04
N ASN A 207 7.74 -11.94 -4.17
CA ASN A 207 8.23 -11.70 -5.52
C ASN A 207 7.14 -11.04 -6.37
N VAL A 208 7.38 -9.80 -6.79
CA VAL A 208 6.45 -9.02 -7.62
C VAL A 208 6.79 -9.07 -9.11
N ALA A 209 7.93 -9.64 -9.51
CA ALA A 209 8.33 -9.71 -10.91
C ALA A 209 7.25 -10.37 -11.83
N PRO A 210 6.55 -11.45 -11.41
CA PRO A 210 5.49 -12.05 -12.24
C PRO A 210 4.27 -11.14 -12.45
N LEU A 211 4.12 -10.08 -11.67
CA LEU A 211 3.03 -9.11 -11.77
C LEU A 211 3.37 -7.96 -12.73
N MET A 212 4.66 -7.71 -12.99
CA MET A 212 5.12 -6.56 -13.78
C MET A 212 4.50 -6.47 -15.18
N PRO A 213 4.33 -7.57 -15.94
CA PRO A 213 3.65 -7.52 -17.24
C PRO A 213 2.24 -6.93 -17.18
N PHE A 214 1.54 -7.04 -16.04
CA PHE A 214 0.17 -6.59 -15.86
C PHE A 214 0.05 -5.16 -15.30
N VAL A 215 1.16 -4.45 -15.06
CA VAL A 215 1.14 -3.08 -14.51
C VAL A 215 1.92 -2.06 -15.34
N ARG A 216 2.69 -2.50 -16.35
CA ARG A 216 3.50 -1.60 -17.21
C ARG A 216 2.67 -0.69 -18.12
N GLY A 217 1.39 -0.98 -18.32
CA GLY A 217 0.52 -0.20 -19.19
C GLY A 217 -0.96 -0.50 -18.94
N PRO A 218 -1.86 0.08 -19.76
CA PRO A 218 -3.29 -0.21 -19.71
C PRO A 218 -3.56 -1.70 -19.87
N LEU A 219 -4.44 -2.24 -19.04
CA LEU A 219 -4.78 -3.66 -19.03
C LEU A 219 -6.03 -3.90 -19.88
N SER A 220 -5.90 -4.63 -20.99
CA SER A 220 -7.07 -5.04 -21.77
C SER A 220 -7.94 -6.02 -20.98
N ASP A 221 -9.20 -6.19 -21.39
CA ASP A 221 -10.12 -7.14 -20.76
C ASP A 221 -9.59 -8.59 -20.81
N LYS A 222 -8.91 -8.94 -21.90
CA LYS A 222 -8.29 -10.26 -22.07
C LYS A 222 -7.12 -10.47 -21.11
N GLU A 223 -6.20 -9.51 -21.02
CA GLU A 223 -5.05 -9.58 -20.09
C GLU A 223 -5.52 -9.57 -18.64
N ARG A 224 -6.60 -8.82 -18.34
CA ARG A 224 -7.24 -8.81 -17.04
C ARG A 224 -7.82 -10.17 -16.67
N ALA A 225 -8.55 -10.82 -17.58
CA ALA A 225 -9.08 -12.16 -17.36
C ALA A 225 -7.95 -13.18 -17.18
N GLU A 226 -6.88 -13.10 -17.98
CA GLU A 226 -5.70 -13.96 -17.83
C GLU A 226 -5.05 -13.79 -16.44
N PHE A 227 -4.86 -12.54 -16.01
CA PHE A 227 -4.32 -12.24 -14.69
C PHE A 227 -5.17 -12.86 -13.57
N VAL A 228 -6.50 -12.70 -13.61
CA VAL A 228 -7.42 -13.27 -12.62
C VAL A 228 -7.28 -14.79 -12.54
N GLU A 229 -7.25 -15.47 -13.68
CA GLU A 229 -7.10 -16.93 -13.73
C GLU A 229 -5.74 -17.42 -13.22
N ARG A 230 -4.68 -16.64 -13.46
CA ARG A 230 -3.34 -16.95 -12.96
C ARG A 230 -3.23 -16.71 -11.46
N LEU A 231 -3.80 -15.62 -10.95
CA LEU A 231 -3.80 -15.31 -9.53
C LEU A 231 -4.65 -16.32 -8.74
N ALA A 232 -5.91 -16.52 -9.11
CA ALA A 232 -6.81 -17.44 -8.42
C ALA A 232 -6.37 -18.90 -8.55
N GLY A 233 -5.74 -19.26 -9.67
CA GLY A 233 -5.18 -20.59 -9.87
C GLY A 233 -3.81 -20.82 -9.22
N GLY A 234 -3.23 -19.84 -8.52
CA GLY A 234 -1.90 -19.97 -7.91
C GLY A 234 -0.75 -20.14 -8.94
N ARG A 235 -0.95 -19.69 -10.18
CA ARG A 235 0.00 -19.81 -11.30
C ARG A 235 0.95 -18.61 -11.41
N LEU A 236 0.98 -17.75 -10.39
CA LEU A 236 1.95 -16.66 -10.26
C LEU A 236 2.97 -17.04 -9.17
N ALA A 237 4.26 -17.03 -9.52
CA ALA A 237 5.35 -17.34 -8.61
C ALA A 237 5.64 -16.18 -7.64
N LEU A 238 4.66 -15.87 -6.77
CA LEU A 238 4.70 -14.74 -5.82
C LEU A 238 5.49 -15.05 -4.55
N ALA A 239 5.77 -16.32 -4.29
CA ALA A 239 6.70 -16.78 -3.27
C ALA A 239 8.14 -16.39 -3.63
N PRO A 240 9.09 -16.37 -2.67
CA PRO A 240 10.48 -16.03 -2.97
C PRO A 240 11.04 -17.03 -3.98
N VAL A 241 11.55 -16.50 -5.10
CA VAL A 241 12.41 -17.27 -6.00
C VAL A 241 13.74 -17.41 -5.28
N ARG A 242 13.99 -18.57 -4.68
CA ARG A 242 15.36 -18.93 -4.30
C ARG A 242 16.12 -19.10 -5.61
N PRO A 243 17.23 -18.38 -5.85
CA PRO A 243 18.14 -18.78 -6.90
C PRO A 243 18.48 -20.23 -6.60
N HIS A 244 18.11 -21.13 -7.52
CA HIS A 244 18.78 -22.43 -7.58
C HIS A 244 20.26 -22.09 -7.64
N GLU A 245 21.04 -22.64 -6.71
CA GLU A 245 22.49 -22.62 -6.76
C GLU A 245 22.88 -22.82 -8.22
N TYR A 246 23.66 -21.86 -8.76
CA TYR A 246 24.13 -21.92 -10.13
C TYR A 246 24.55 -23.35 -10.45
N ALA A 247 24.04 -23.85 -11.58
CA ALA A 247 24.60 -24.99 -12.28
C ALA A 247 26.14 -24.92 -12.19
N SER A 248 26.71 -25.76 -11.32
CA SER A 248 28.15 -25.90 -11.19
C SER A 248 28.64 -26.66 -12.41
N SER A 249 29.05 -25.92 -13.42
CA SER A 249 29.97 -26.39 -14.45
C SER A 249 31.35 -26.62 -13.81
N ALA A 250 31.52 -27.72 -13.07
CA ALA A 250 32.82 -28.18 -12.58
C ALA A 250 32.90 -29.72 -12.69
N PRO A 251 33.99 -30.30 -13.20
CA PRO A 251 34.13 -31.76 -13.37
C PRO A 251 34.29 -32.47 -12.02
N PRO A 252 34.11 -33.81 -11.94
CA PRO A 252 34.06 -34.52 -10.67
C PRO A 252 35.47 -34.57 -10.05
N LEU A 253 35.62 -34.00 -8.85
CA LEU A 253 36.76 -34.28 -7.99
C LEU A 253 36.36 -35.30 -6.93
N ARG A 254 37.27 -36.26 -6.76
CA ARG A 254 37.13 -37.53 -6.05
C ARG A 254 36.74 -37.38 -4.57
N ALA A 255 36.08 -38.44 -4.09
CA ALA A 255 35.74 -38.71 -2.71
C ALA A 255 36.94 -38.63 -1.75
N ILE A 256 36.70 -38.03 -0.58
CA ILE A 256 37.42 -38.34 0.67
C ILE A 256 36.39 -38.37 1.80
N GLU A 257 36.40 -39.48 2.54
CA GLU A 257 35.50 -39.81 3.65
C GLU A 257 35.81 -39.04 4.94
N ALA A 258 34.73 -38.84 5.71
CA ALA A 258 34.58 -38.87 7.17
C ALA A 258 35.60 -38.18 8.10
N ALA A 259 35.09 -37.23 8.89
CA ALA A 259 35.44 -37.11 10.31
C ALA A 259 34.29 -36.50 11.12
N GLN A 260 33.83 -37.25 12.12
CA GLN A 260 32.87 -36.87 13.15
C GLN A 260 33.51 -35.91 14.17
N GLY A 261 32.74 -35.00 14.77
CA GLY A 261 33.26 -34.17 15.87
C GLY A 261 32.28 -33.18 16.51
N SER A 262 31.65 -33.63 17.59
CA SER A 262 31.34 -32.88 18.82
C SER A 262 30.28 -31.75 18.84
N VAL A 263 29.26 -32.03 19.65
CA VAL A 263 28.19 -31.17 20.17
C VAL A 263 28.75 -30.11 21.13
N SER A 264 28.26 -28.87 21.03
CA SER A 264 28.40 -27.85 22.08
C SER A 264 27.07 -27.12 22.29
N GLN A 265 26.72 -26.93 23.56
CA GLN A 265 25.41 -26.53 24.09
C GLN A 265 25.00 -25.07 23.78
N PRO A 266 23.70 -24.74 23.79
CA PRO A 266 23.20 -23.38 23.57
C PRO A 266 23.28 -22.50 24.83
N GLY A 267 23.70 -21.24 24.65
CA GLY A 267 23.63 -20.19 25.66
C GLY A 267 22.20 -19.70 25.97
N PRO A 268 22.01 -18.88 27.02
CA PRO A 268 20.71 -18.65 27.63
C PRO A 268 19.76 -17.87 26.70
N VAL A 269 18.56 -18.42 26.53
CA VAL A 269 17.42 -17.78 25.86
C VAL A 269 16.91 -16.65 26.75
N LEU A 270 17.24 -15.41 26.39
CA LEU A 270 16.54 -14.23 26.89
C LEU A 270 15.14 -14.21 26.28
N MET A 271 14.16 -14.61 27.10
CA MET A 271 12.74 -14.41 26.87
C MET A 271 12.46 -12.94 26.54
N THR A 272 12.13 -12.64 25.28
CA THR A 272 11.31 -11.46 24.96
C THR A 272 9.91 -11.98 24.66
N ALA A 273 8.99 -11.73 25.59
CA ALA A 273 7.58 -11.98 25.39
C ALA A 273 7.14 -11.27 24.09
N PRO A 274 6.40 -11.93 23.18
CA PRO A 274 5.93 -11.27 21.98
C PRO A 274 4.97 -10.15 22.39
N THR A 275 5.35 -8.90 22.08
CA THR A 275 4.49 -7.74 22.27
C THR A 275 3.16 -8.00 21.56
N PRO A 276 1.99 -7.68 22.16
CA PRO A 276 0.66 -8.01 21.62
C PRO A 276 0.39 -7.55 20.17
N SER A 277 1.22 -6.65 19.62
CA SER A 277 1.13 -6.15 18.26
C SER A 277 1.59 -7.17 17.18
N ALA A 278 2.59 -8.02 17.47
CA ALA A 278 3.11 -8.96 16.47
C ALA A 278 2.20 -10.18 16.26
N VAL A 279 1.61 -10.69 17.35
CA VAL A 279 0.65 -11.81 17.31
C VAL A 279 -0.68 -11.37 16.72
N ALA A 280 -1.15 -10.15 17.02
CA ALA A 280 -2.35 -9.59 16.39
C ALA A 280 -2.16 -9.31 14.88
N MET A 281 -0.98 -8.83 14.47
CA MET A 281 -0.64 -8.62 13.06
C MET A 281 -0.43 -9.94 12.28
N ALA A 282 0.11 -10.97 12.94
CA ALA A 282 0.24 -12.31 12.36
C ALA A 282 -1.11 -13.05 12.28
N ALA A 283 -1.96 -12.91 13.29
CA ALA A 283 -3.31 -13.48 13.33
C ALA A 283 -4.30 -12.76 12.39
N ALA A 284 -4.00 -11.52 11.98
CA ALA A 284 -4.77 -10.79 10.97
C ALA A 284 -4.51 -11.26 9.52
N ARG A 285 -3.56 -12.17 9.29
CA ARG A 285 -3.44 -12.84 7.98
C ARG A 285 -4.57 -13.85 7.85
N GLY A 286 -5.72 -13.39 7.36
CA GLY A 286 -6.82 -14.28 7.00
C GLY A 286 -6.36 -15.38 6.05
N GLN A 287 -7.04 -16.52 6.08
CA GLN A 287 -6.79 -17.59 5.11
C GLN A 287 -6.88 -17.03 3.69
N PRO A 288 -6.03 -17.49 2.74
CA PRO A 288 -6.15 -17.12 1.34
C PRO A 288 -7.59 -17.29 0.87
N ALA A 289 -8.06 -16.36 0.04
CA ALA A 289 -9.41 -16.44 -0.49
C ALA A 289 -9.61 -17.74 -1.27
N ASP A 290 -10.81 -18.33 -1.14
CA ASP A 290 -11.21 -19.46 -1.98
C ASP A 290 -11.06 -19.08 -3.47
N PRO A 291 -10.43 -19.92 -4.31
CA PRO A 291 -10.18 -19.60 -5.71
C PRO A 291 -11.43 -19.30 -6.54
N VAL A 292 -12.57 -19.94 -6.27
CA VAL A 292 -13.81 -19.70 -7.01
C VAL A 292 -14.38 -18.35 -6.62
N ARG A 293 -14.50 -18.12 -5.31
CA ARG A 293 -14.96 -16.83 -4.77
C ARG A 293 -14.07 -15.66 -5.20
N LEU A 294 -12.76 -15.87 -5.24
CA LEU A 294 -11.82 -14.84 -5.69
C LEU A 294 -12.07 -14.48 -7.16
N ARG A 295 -12.29 -15.44 -8.06
CA ARG A 295 -12.62 -15.14 -9.47
C ARG A 295 -13.89 -14.31 -9.59
N GLU A 296 -14.96 -14.74 -8.92
CA GLU A 296 -16.25 -14.03 -8.93
C GLU A 296 -16.09 -12.58 -8.44
N GLN A 297 -15.35 -12.40 -7.35
CA GLN A 297 -15.06 -11.07 -6.80
C GLN A 297 -14.28 -10.20 -7.79
N LEU A 298 -13.22 -10.71 -8.41
CA LEU A 298 -12.34 -9.92 -9.29
C LEU A 298 -12.98 -9.61 -10.65
N GLN A 299 -13.98 -10.38 -11.07
CA GLN A 299 -14.75 -10.15 -12.29
C GLN A 299 -15.94 -9.21 -12.08
N ASN A 300 -16.31 -8.93 -10.82
CA ASN A 300 -17.40 -8.01 -10.51
C ASN A 300 -17.07 -6.57 -10.94
N GLN A 301 -18.01 -5.91 -11.62
CA GLN A 301 -17.87 -4.51 -12.06
C GLN A 301 -17.61 -3.54 -10.91
N GLU A 302 -18.16 -3.79 -9.73
CA GLU A 302 -17.88 -2.99 -8.54
C GLU A 302 -16.42 -3.10 -8.10
N PHE A 303 -15.79 -4.27 -8.28
CA PHE A 303 -14.38 -4.47 -8.00
C PHE A 303 -13.48 -3.70 -8.96
N LEU A 304 -13.93 -3.40 -10.17
CA LEU A 304 -13.17 -2.58 -11.12
C LEU A 304 -13.16 -1.08 -10.74
N ARG A 305 -13.91 -0.69 -9.72
CA ARG A 305 -14.10 0.70 -9.31
C ARG A 305 -13.55 0.96 -7.89
N TYR A 306 -13.30 2.23 -7.56
CA TYR A 306 -12.78 2.66 -6.27
C TYR A 306 -13.21 4.09 -5.91
#